data_AF-A0A242C5T3-F1
#
_entry.id   AF-A0A242C5T3-F1
#
_cell.length_a   1.000
_cell.length_b   1.000
_cell.length_c   1.000
_cell.angle_alpha   90.00
_cell.angle_beta   90.00
_cell.angle_gamma   90.00
#
_symmetry.space_group_name_H-M   'P 1'
#
loop_
_entity.id
_entity.type
_entity.pdbx_description
1 polymer ?
#
loop_
_entity_poly.entity_id
_entity_poly.type
_entity_poly.pdbx_seq_one_letter_code
_entity_poly.pdbx_strand_id
1 'polypeptide(L)' 'MNYSYKTVVFETSLYYSLIAIMLPLVYAVTNHVSFISVLSVEWLAIVLFIYPIVLLFSGIRYGFHRIKKTSDLLK' A
#
# COMPACT_ATOMS: atom_id res chain seq x y z
N MET A 1 5.59 -19.93 -16.13
CA MET A 1 5.14 -18.79 -15.29
C MET A 1 5.48 -17.50 -16.01
N ASN A 2 4.69 -17.13 -17.03
CA ASN A 2 4.97 -15.94 -17.86
C ASN A 2 4.41 -14.69 -17.16
N TYR A 3 5.21 -14.08 -16.29
CA TYR A 3 4.90 -12.74 -15.81
C TYR A 3 5.00 -11.78 -16.99
N SER A 4 3.85 -11.38 -17.52
CA SER A 4 3.79 -10.33 -18.54
C SER A 4 4.45 -9.07 -17.96
N TYR A 5 5.34 -8.44 -18.74
CA TYR A 5 6.05 -7.21 -18.38
C TYR A 5 5.11 -6.14 -17.79
N LYS A 6 3.89 -6.02 -18.33
CA LYS A 6 2.85 -5.12 -17.82
C LYS A 6 2.43 -5.40 -16.38
N THR A 7 2.36 -6.67 -15.96
CA THR A 7 2.05 -7.05 -14.57
C THR A 7 3.17 -6.62 -13.63
N VAL A 8 4.43 -6.84 -14.03
CA VAL A 8 5.60 -6.48 -13.21
C VAL A 8 5.63 -4.96 -13.01
N VAL A 9 5.52 -4.18 -14.10
CA VAL A 9 5.50 -2.72 -14.02
C VAL A 9 4.34 -2.20 -13.16
N PHE A 10 3.17 -2.82 -13.23
CA PHE A 10 2.02 -2.45 -12.40
C PHE A 10 2.25 -2.74 -10.91
N GLU A 11 2.73 -3.93 -10.56
CA GLU A 11 3.04 -4.27 -9.17
C GLU A 11 4.14 -3.37 -8.61
N THR A 12 5.22 -3.14 -9.37
CA THR A 12 6.29 -2.24 -9.00
C THR A 12 5.78 -0.80 -8.79
N SER A 13 4.93 -0.29 -9.69
CA SER A 13 4.32 1.04 -9.54
C SER A 13 3.47 1.16 -8.28
N LEU A 14 2.65 0.15 -7.95
CA LEU A 14 1.86 0.11 -6.72
C LEU A 14 2.75 0.14 -5.46
N TYR A 15 3.86 -0.58 -5.48
CA TYR A 15 4.81 -0.56 -4.36
C TYR A 15 5.48 0.81 -4.20
N TYR A 16 5.97 1.41 -5.30
CA TYR A 16 6.59 2.73 -5.24
C TYR A 16 5.62 3.82 -4.81
N SER A 17 4.35 3.76 -5.22
CA SER A 17 3.33 4.72 -4.78
C SER A 17 2.98 4.53 -3.30
N LEU A 18 2.95 3.30 -2.78
CA LEU A 18 2.81 3.05 -1.34
C LEU A 18 4.00 3.65 -0.56
N ILE A 19 5.23 3.42 -1.04
CA ILE A 19 6.45 3.94 -0.43
C ILE A 19 6.46 5.48 -0.45
N ALA A 20 6.01 6.11 -1.53
CA ALA A 20 5.94 7.57 -1.65
C ALA A 20 4.98 8.21 -0.65
N ILE A 21 3.95 7.49 -0.20
CA ILE A 21 3.03 7.95 0.84
C ILE A 21 3.61 7.66 2.24
N MET A 22 4.21 6.48 2.43
CA MET A 22 4.73 6.05 3.73
C MET A 22 5.97 6.82 4.18
N LEU A 23 6.89 7.17 3.27
CA LEU A 23 8.12 7.90 3.61
C LEU A 23 7.87 9.25 4.29
N PRO A 24 7.11 10.19 3.68
CA PRO A 24 6.84 11.49 4.28
C PRO A 24 6.01 11.35 5.56
N LEU A 25 5.15 10.33 5.64
CA LEU A 25 4.37 10.06 6.84
C LEU A 25 5.26 9.61 8.01
N VAL A 26 6.16 8.65 7.80
CA VAL A 26 7.13 8.22 8.84
C VAL A 26 8.05 9.36 9.23
N TYR A 27 8.54 10.15 8.27
CA TYR A 27 9.36 11.32 8.53
C TYR A 27 8.63 12.36 9.39
N ALA A 28 7.37 12.66 9.05
CA ALA A 28 6.56 13.61 9.80
C ALA A 28 6.33 13.14 11.24
N VAL A 29 6.01 11.86 11.42
CA VAL A 29 5.79 11.27 12.75
C VAL A 29 7.07 11.30 13.59
N THR A 30 8.20 10.94 13.00
CA THR A 30 9.48 10.85 13.73
C THR A 30 9.97 12.23 14.21
N ASN A 31 9.70 13.30 13.43
CA ASN A 31 10.24 14.64 13.71
C ASN A 31 9.23 15.59 14.37
N HIS A 32 7.92 15.40 14.14
CA HIS A 32 6.88 16.30 14.65
C HIS A 32 6.03 15.70 15.78
N VAL A 33 6.12 14.40 16.06
CA VAL A 33 5.43 13.76 17.19
C VAL A 33 6.46 13.42 18.26
N SER A 34 6.31 14.02 19.44
CA SER A 34 7.21 13.77 20.58
C SER A 34 7.24 12.29 20.94
N PHE A 35 8.45 11.71 20.94
CA PHE A 35 8.80 10.27 21.04
C PHE A 35 8.25 9.51 22.27
N ILE A 36 7.51 10.18 23.17
CA ILE A 36 7.04 9.61 24.45
C ILE A 36 5.77 8.77 24.29
N SER A 37 5.08 8.79 23.14
CA SER A 37 3.70 8.29 23.11
C SER A 37 3.39 7.34 21.95
N VAL A 38 3.94 6.13 22.00
CA VAL A 38 3.43 5.00 21.20
C VAL A 38 1.94 4.70 21.52
N LEU A 39 1.45 5.23 22.65
CA LEU A 39 0.07 5.18 23.13
C LEU A 39 -0.70 6.50 22.97
N SER A 40 -0.18 7.51 22.25
CA SER A 40 -0.95 8.74 22.03
C SER A 40 -2.04 8.55 20.99
N VAL A 41 -3.07 9.39 21.13
CA VAL A 41 -4.13 9.60 20.14
C VAL A 41 -3.55 9.90 18.74
N GLU A 42 -2.36 10.50 18.66
CA GLU A 42 -1.70 10.80 17.39
C GLU A 42 -1.30 9.52 16.65
N TRP A 43 -0.67 8.56 17.34
CA TRP A 43 -0.33 7.24 16.78
C TRP A 43 -1.57 6.44 16.39
N LEU A 44 -2.63 6.52 17.19
CA LEU A 44 -3.90 5.89 16.86
C LEU A 44 -4.51 6.48 15.58
N ALA A 45 -4.48 7.80 15.41
CA ALA A 45 -4.94 8.47 14.19
C ALA A 45 -4.13 8.05 12.97
N ILE A 46 -2.80 7.96 13.10
CA ILE A 46 -1.92 7.53 11.99
C ILE A 46 -2.24 6.10 11.56
N VAL A 47 -2.39 5.16 12.50
CA VAL A 47 -2.77 3.78 12.19
C VAL A 47 -4.14 3.73 11.50
N LEU A 48 -5.11 4.52 11.99
CA LEU A 48 -6.44 4.63 11.39
C LEU A 48 -6.43 5.19 9.96
N PHE A 49 -5.49 6.07 9.62
CA PHE A 49 -5.33 6.61 8.27
C PHE A 49 -4.52 5.70 7.34
N ILE A 50 -3.48 5.04 7.85
CA ILE A 50 -2.65 4.10 7.07
C ILE A 50 -3.44 2.84 6.69
N TYR A 51 -4.22 2.31 7.63
CA TYR A 51 -4.96 1.06 7.46
C TYR A 51 -5.86 1.02 6.21
N PRO A 52 -6.76 1.99 5.96
CA PRO A 52 -7.60 2.00 4.77
C PRO A 52 -6.80 2.15 3.47
N ILE A 53 -5.66 2.87 3.50
CA ILE A 53 -4.78 3.01 2.34
C ILE A 53 -4.18 1.64 1.99
N VAL A 54 -3.62 0.94 2.98
CA VAL A 54 -3.06 -0.41 2.77
C VAL A 54 -4.14 -1.40 2.28
N LEU A 55 -5.35 -1.30 2.82
CA LEU A 55 -6.50 -2.10 2.40
C LEU A 55 -6.90 -1.83 0.94
N LEU A 56 -6.96 -0.56 0.53
CA LEU A 56 -7.26 -0.18 -0.86
C LEU A 56 -6.22 -0.74 -1.83
N PHE A 57 -4.93 -0.56 -1.53
CA PHE A 57 -3.84 -1.08 -2.36
C PHE A 57 -3.87 -2.61 -2.44
N SER A 58 -4.14 -3.28 -1.32
CA SER A 58 -4.30 -4.75 -1.27
C SER A 58 -5.49 -5.22 -2.08
N GLY A 59 -6.62 -4.51 -1.99
CA GLY A 59 -7.83 -4.78 -2.78
C GLY A 59 -7.61 -4.59 -4.28
N ILE A 60 -6.91 -3.53 -4.69
CA ILE A 60 -6.54 -3.28 -6.08
C ILE A 60 -5.65 -4.41 -6.60
N ARG A 61 -4.64 -4.82 -5.83
CA ARG A 61 -3.74 -5.93 -6.21
C ARG A 61 -4.50 -7.25 -6.34
N TYR A 62 -5.35 -7.56 -5.37
CA TYR A 62 -6.17 -8.77 -5.38
C TYR A 62 -7.16 -8.77 -6.55
N GLY A 63 -7.83 -7.64 -6.80
CA GLY A 63 -8.76 -7.48 -7.93
C GLY A 63 -8.06 -7.67 -9.28
N PHE A 64 -6.89 -7.05 -9.46
CA PHE A 64 -6.10 -7.21 -10.67
C PHE A 64 -5.65 -8.67 -10.89
N HIS A 65 -5.22 -9.34 -9.81
CA HIS A 65 -4.84 -10.75 -9.87
C HIS A 65 -6.03 -11.66 -10.23
N ARG A 66 -7.21 -11.41 -9.66
CA ARG A 66 -8.44 -12.16 -9.95
C ARG A 66 -8.88 -11.98 -11.40
N ILE A 67 -8.90 -10.73 -11.91
CA ILE A 67 -9.28 -10.43 -13.30
C ILE A 67 -8.33 -11.12 -14.27
N LYS A 68 -7.02 -11.04 -14.02
CA LYS A 68 -6.01 -11.73 -14.84
C LYS A 68 -6.24 -13.24 -14.88
N LYS A 69 -6.50 -13.88 -13.73
CA LYS A 69 -6.78 -15.32 -13.65
C LYS A 69 -8.05 -15.71 -14.42
N THR A 70 -9.09 -14.88 -14.38
CA THR A 70 -10.32 -15.09 -15.16
C THR A 70 -10.09 -14.90 -16.66
N SER A 71 -9.30 -13.90 -17.07
CA SER A 71 -8.94 -13.68 -18.48
C SER A 71 -8.06 -14.80 -19.05
N ASP A 72 -7.15 -15.36 -18.25
CA ASP A 72 -6.33 -16.51 -18.65
C ASP A 72 -7.14 -17.81 -18.74
N LEU A 73 -8.27 -17.93 -18.02
CA LEU A 73 -9.19 -19.08 -18.07
C LEU A 73 -10.17 -19.02 -19.25
N LEU A 74 -10.46 -17.82 -19.77
CA LEU A 74 -11.37 -17.58 -20.89
C LEU A 74 -10.67 -17.66 -22.26
N LYS A 75 -9.35 -17.91 -22.29
CA LYS A 75 -8.52 -17.95 -23.49
C LYS A 75 -8.08 -19.37 -23.81
#